data_AF-A0A151WL17-F1
#
_entry.id   AF-A0A151WL17-F1
#
_cell.length_a   1.000
_cell.length_b   1.000
_cell.length_c   1.000
_cell.angle_alpha   90.00
_cell.angle_beta   90.00
_cell.angle_gamma   90.00
#
_symmetry.space_group_name_H-M   'P 1'
#
loop_
_entity.id
_entity.type
_entity.pdbx_description
1 polymer ?
#
loop_
_entity_poly.entity_id
_entity_poly.type
_entity_poly.pdbx_seq_one_letter_code
_entity_poly.pdbx_strand_id
1 'polypeptide(L)' 'KKLKGHRFDDKKTVETNATNALKAIPITDFQDCFGKWKHRYERVVQSNGDYFEGCH' A
#
# COMPACT_ATOMS: atom_id res chain seq x y z
N LYS A 1 7.43 -4.75 10.58
CA LYS A 1 8.11 -5.19 9.33
C LYS A 1 8.23 -6.71 9.35
N LYS A 2 7.31 -7.45 8.73
CA LYS A 2 7.36 -8.94 8.67
C LYS A 2 7.80 -9.50 7.31
N LEU A 3 7.90 -8.66 6.27
CA LEU A 3 8.13 -9.10 4.87
C LEU A 3 9.33 -8.39 4.23
N LYS A 4 9.35 -7.04 4.22
CA LYS A 4 10.41 -6.27 3.56
C LYS A 4 11.77 -6.51 4.23
N GLY A 5 12.78 -6.87 3.43
CA GLY A 5 14.17 -7.05 3.86
C GLY A 5 14.46 -8.41 4.52
N HIS A 6 13.48 -9.31 4.54
CA HIS A 6 13.65 -10.65 5.10
C HIS A 6 13.79 -11.69 3.98
N ARG A 7 14.84 -12.51 4.02
CA ARG A 7 15.01 -13.65 3.13
C ARG A 7 14.25 -14.84 3.70
N PHE A 8 13.46 -15.50 2.87
CA PHE A 8 12.71 -16.70 3.25
C PHE A 8 13.27 -17.90 2.50
N ASP A 9 13.40 -19.02 3.20
CA ASP A 9 13.99 -20.24 2.64
C ASP A 9 12.96 -21.08 1.89
N ASP A 10 11.67 -20.92 2.19
CA ASP A 10 10.59 -21.69 1.59
C ASP A 10 9.36 -20.83 1.22
N LYS A 11 8.66 -21.27 0.17
CA LYS A 11 7.45 -20.61 -0.36
C LYS A 11 6.32 -20.55 0.66
N LYS A 12 6.11 -21.62 1.43
CA LYS A 12 4.96 -21.75 2.34
C LYS A 12 5.05 -20.72 3.47
N THR A 13 6.25 -20.43 3.96
CA THR A 13 6.51 -19.40 4.95
C THR A 13 6.21 -18.01 4.40
N VAL A 14 6.57 -17.73 3.13
CA VAL A 14 6.22 -16.45 2.47
C VAL A 14 4.71 -16.28 2.39
N GLU A 15 4.00 -17.30 1.89
CA GLU A 15 2.54 -17.26 1.72
C GLU A 15 1.81 -17.08 3.05
N THR A 16 2.26 -17.80 4.09
CA THR A 16 1.67 -17.71 5.43
C THR A 16 1.89 -16.32 6.02
N ASN A 17 3.10 -15.78 5.93
CA ASN A 17 3.42 -14.46 6.46
C ASN A 17 2.72 -13.33 5.70
N ALA A 18 2.62 -13.44 4.37
CA ALA A 18 1.87 -12.49 3.56
C ALA A 18 0.37 -12.52 3.89
N THR A 19 -0.22 -13.72 4.00
CA THR A 19 -1.63 -13.89 4.37
C THR A 19 -1.91 -13.31 5.75
N ASN A 20 -1.06 -13.57 6.73
CA ASN A 20 -1.19 -13.01 8.08
C ASN A 20 -1.07 -11.49 8.08
N ALA A 21 -0.17 -10.93 7.26
CA ALA A 21 -0.05 -9.48 7.12
C ALA A 21 -1.32 -8.86 6.51
N LEU A 22 -1.90 -9.48 5.48
CA LEU A 22 -3.14 -9.02 4.85
C LEU A 22 -4.33 -9.07 5.82
N LYS A 23 -4.48 -10.17 6.57
CA LYS A 23 -5.55 -10.33 7.57
C LYS A 23 -5.44 -9.36 8.74
N ALA A 24 -4.24 -8.86 9.03
CA ALA A 24 -4.00 -7.92 10.11
C ALA A 24 -4.31 -6.46 9.72
N ILE A 25 -4.61 -6.17 8.45
CA ILE A 25 -4.97 -4.82 8.01
C ILE A 25 -6.36 -4.47 8.58
N PRO A 26 -6.48 -3.42 9.41
CA PRO A 26 -7.77 -3.00 9.94
C PRO A 26 -8.70 -2.48 8.83
N ILE A 27 -10.01 -2.61 9.03
CA ILE A 27 -11.02 -2.06 8.10
C ILE A 27 -10.84 -0.56 7.90
N THR A 28 -10.45 0.16 8.96
CA THR A 28 -10.18 1.61 8.92
C THR A 28 -9.08 1.96 7.92
N ASP A 29 -8.03 1.15 7.82
CA ASP A 29 -6.94 1.39 6.87
C ASP A 29 -7.43 1.29 5.43
N PHE A 30 -8.37 0.38 5.13
CA PHE A 30 -9.00 0.30 3.81
C PHE A 30 -9.85 1.55 3.51
N GLN A 31 -10.62 2.01 4.49
CA GLN A 31 -11.45 3.23 4.36
C GLN A 31 -10.58 4.47 4.13
N ASP A 32 -9.51 4.62 4.92
CA ASP A 32 -8.55 5.72 4.78
C ASP A 32 -7.82 5.68 3.44
N CYS A 33 -7.54 4.48 2.90
CA CYS A 33 -6.98 4.33 1.56
C CYS A 33 -7.90 4.92 0.48
N PHE A 34 -9.22 4.73 0.58
CA PHE A 34 -10.17 5.37 -0.35
C PHE A 34 -10.17 6.90 -0.21
N GLY A 35 -10.05 7.42 1.01
CA GLY A 35 -9.88 8.86 1.25
C GLY A 35 -8.64 9.42 0.56
N LYS A 36 -7.48 8.76 0.77
CA LYS A 36 -6.21 9.14 0.14
C LYS A 36 -6.27 9.03 -1.38
N TRP A 37 -6.96 8.02 -1.92
CA TRP A 37 -7.12 7.85 -3.37
C TRP A 37 -7.86 9.03 -4.00
N LYS A 38 -8.96 9.51 -3.39
CA LYS A 38 -9.68 10.70 -3.88
C LYS A 38 -8.78 11.94 -3.90
N HIS A 39 -8.00 12.15 -2.84
CA HIS A 39 -7.06 13.26 -2.77
C HIS A 39 -5.97 13.17 -3.85
N ARG A 40 -5.43 11.95 -4.09
CA ARG A 40 -4.47 11.72 -5.18
C ARG A 40 -5.08 12.01 -6.55
N TYR A 41 -6.35 11.68 -6.76
CA TYR A 41 -7.05 12.00 -8.00
C TYR A 41 -7.14 13.51 -8.24
N GLU A 42 -7.52 14.30 -7.21
CA GLU A 42 -7.53 15.77 -7.30
C GLU A 42 -6.15 16.33 -7.67
N ARG A 43 -5.08 15.75 -7.12
CA ARG A 43 -3.69 16.13 -7.43
C ARG A 43 -3.31 15.85 -8.89
N VAL A 44 -3.73 14.71 -9.45
CA VAL A 44 -3.54 14.40 -10.88
C VAL A 44 -4.25 15.42 -11.77
N VAL A 45 -5.47 15.81 -11.40
CA VAL A 45 -6.22 16.81 -12.16
C VAL A 45 -5.49 18.16 -12.13
N GLN A 46 -5.01 18.59 -10.96
CA GLN A 46 -4.25 19.83 -10.80
C GLN A 46 -2.91 19.81 -11.55
N SER A 47 -2.30 18.64 -11.71
CA SER A 47 -1.05 18.47 -12.45
C SER A 47 -1.26 18.27 -13.96
N ASN A 48 -2.48 18.44 -14.48
CA ASN A 48 -2.82 18.15 -15.88
C ASN A 48 -2.43 16.72 -16.33
N GLY A 49 -2.45 15.76 -15.40
CA GLY A 49 -2.07 14.37 -15.67
C GLY A 49 -0.62 14.02 -15.34
N ASP A 50 0.23 14.99 -14.97
CA ASP A 50 1.62 14.72 -14.62
C ASP A 50 1.74 13.97 -13.28
N TYR A 51 2.78 13.15 -13.14
CA TYR A 51 3.10 12.49 -11.88
C TYR A 51 3.50 13.53 -10.82
N PHE A 52 2.87 13.48 -9.65
CA PHE A 52 2.90 14.57 -8.67
C PHE A 52 3.56 14.19 -7.33
N GLU A 53 4.05 12.96 -7.15
CA GLU A 53 4.63 12.49 -5.89
C GLU A 53 6.14 12.76 -5.76
N GLY A 54 6.74 13.45 -6.76
CA GLY A 54 8.13 13.90 -6.75
C GLY A 54 8.33 15.40 -6.45
N CYS A 55 7.25 16.16 -6.29
CA CYS A 55 7.30 17.60 -6.00
C CYS A 55 7.30 17.84 -4.49
N HIS A 56 8.43 17.55 -3.85
CA HIS A 56 8.76 17.95 -2.48
C HIS A 56 10.12 18.65 -2.47
#